data_AF-A0A931SGV4-F1
#
_entry.id   AF-A0A931SGV4-F1
#
_cell.length_a   1.000
_cell.length_b   1.000
_cell.length_c   1.000
_cell.angle_alpha   90.00
_cell.angle_beta   90.00
_cell.angle_gamma   90.00
#
_symmetry.space_group_name_H-M   'P 1'
#
loop_
_entity.id
_entity.type
_entity.pdbx_description
1 polymer ?
#
loop_
_entity_poly.entity_id
_entity_poly.type
_entity_poly.pdbx_seq_one_letter_code
_entity_poly.pdbx_strand_id
1 'polypeptide(L)'
;MRQKSVVVIGGGTGTYTVLSGLKTHPIALSAVVAMADDGGSTKVLREDFGVLPPGSVRPALVALSHAEKTLADLFNFRFDNGGLNGHNMGNLLITALAKQLGSFEKAIEEASKILRIQGRVIPSTLRDVRLCAQLSGGQRAWQTP
;
A
#
# COMPACT_ATOMS: atom_id res chain seq x y z
N MET A 1 13.22 23.48 -18.94
CA MET A 1 11.91 23.57 -18.25
C MET A 1 12.00 22.78 -16.95
N ARG A 2 11.46 23.31 -15.84
CA ARG A 2 11.52 22.64 -14.53
C ARG A 2 10.52 21.46 -14.53
N GLN A 3 10.94 20.28 -14.10
CA GLN A 3 10.06 19.11 -13.98
C GLN A 3 8.93 19.42 -13.01
N LYS A 4 7.66 19.16 -13.39
CA LYS A 4 6.51 19.41 -12.52
C LYS A 4 6.46 18.35 -11.42
N SER A 5 6.24 18.77 -10.18
CA SER A 5 5.99 17.87 -9.04
C SER A 5 4.49 17.63 -8.91
N VAL A 6 4.10 16.36 -8.82
CA VAL A 6 2.69 15.94 -8.70
C VAL A 6 2.56 14.99 -7.52
N VAL A 7 1.60 15.27 -6.64
CA VAL A 7 1.27 14.42 -5.50
C VAL A 7 -0.13 13.87 -5.68
N VAL A 8 -0.25 12.54 -5.65
CA VAL A 8 -1.54 11.83 -5.62
C VAL A 8 -1.83 11.47 -4.17
N ILE A 9 -2.99 11.86 -3.66
CA ILE A 9 -3.44 11.53 -2.31
C ILE A 9 -4.66 10.63 -2.42
N GLY A 10 -4.61 9.45 -1.82
CA GLY A 10 -5.73 8.50 -1.89
C GLY A 10 -5.42 7.12 -1.34
N GLY A 11 -6.15 6.11 -1.80
CA GLY A 11 -5.88 4.70 -1.55
C GLY A 11 -6.44 3.82 -2.65
N GLY A 12 -6.26 2.50 -2.50
CA GLY A 12 -6.94 1.49 -3.32
C GLY A 12 -6.70 1.58 -4.83
N THR A 13 -7.70 1.14 -5.60
CA THR A 13 -7.65 0.97 -7.06
C THR A 13 -7.60 2.28 -7.83
N GLY A 14 -8.28 3.33 -7.36
CA GLY A 14 -8.23 4.65 -8.00
C GLY A 14 -6.81 5.22 -8.02
N THR A 15 -6.09 5.09 -6.90
CA THR A 15 -4.69 5.51 -6.79
C THR A 15 -3.80 4.73 -7.75
N TYR A 16 -4.01 3.40 -7.86
CA TYR A 16 -3.28 2.57 -8.82
C TYR A 16 -3.46 3.06 -10.27
N THR A 17 -4.70 3.29 -10.70
CA THR A 17 -5.01 3.72 -12.07
C THR A 17 -4.37 5.08 -12.39
N VAL A 18 -4.52 6.05 -11.49
CA VAL A 18 -3.98 7.40 -11.67
C VAL A 18 -2.45 7.37 -11.73
N LEU A 19 -1.79 6.67 -10.80
CA LEU A 19 -0.33 6.58 -10.78
C LEU A 19 0.21 5.87 -12.03
N SER A 20 -0.42 4.78 -12.47
CA SER A 20 0.01 4.02 -13.64
C SER A 20 -0.02 4.87 -14.91
N GLY A 21 -1.04 5.72 -15.08
CA GLY A 21 -1.10 6.67 -16.19
C GLY A 21 -0.07 7.80 -16.06
N LEU A 22 -0.04 8.46 -14.90
CA LEU A 22 0.82 9.62 -14.64
C LEU A 22 2.32 9.31 -14.74
N LYS A 23 2.72 8.08 -14.38
CA LYS A 23 4.10 7.60 -14.44
C LYS A 23 4.73 7.72 -15.83
N THR A 24 3.93 7.68 -16.89
CA THR A 24 4.42 7.78 -18.28
C THR A 24 4.83 9.21 -18.69
N HIS A 25 4.53 10.21 -17.86
CA HIS A 25 4.86 11.61 -18.11
C HIS A 25 6.16 12.04 -17.42
N PRO A 26 6.85 13.07 -17.94
CA PRO A 26 8.08 13.60 -17.34
C PRO A 26 7.77 14.47 -16.11
N ILE A 27 7.29 13.86 -15.03
CA ILE A 27 6.90 14.51 -13.77
C ILE A 27 7.57 13.82 -12.57
N ALA A 28 7.79 14.59 -11.50
CA ALA A 28 8.24 14.05 -10.23
C ALA A 28 7.01 13.62 -9.43
N LEU A 29 6.74 12.31 -9.39
CA LEU A 29 5.51 11.75 -8.84
C LEU A 29 5.68 11.25 -7.40
N SER A 30 4.74 11.58 -6.53
CA SER A 30 4.65 11.03 -5.18
C SER A 30 3.21 10.60 -4.87
N ALA A 31 3.05 9.56 -4.07
CA ALA A 31 1.78 9.03 -3.63
C ALA A 31 1.69 9.08 -2.10
N VAL A 32 0.73 9.82 -1.55
CA VAL A 32 0.39 9.77 -0.13
C VAL A 32 -0.80 8.85 0.05
N VAL A 33 -0.60 7.77 0.78
CA VAL A 33 -1.55 6.65 0.83
C VAL A 33 -2.23 6.54 2.19
N ALA A 34 -3.56 6.42 2.20
CA ALA A 34 -4.35 6.25 3.40
C ALA A 34 -4.01 4.93 4.13
N MET A 35 -3.64 5.00 5.42
CA MET A 35 -3.20 3.84 6.23
C MET A 35 -4.27 3.35 7.22
N ALA A 36 -5.55 3.57 6.90
CA ALA A 36 -6.67 3.23 7.77
C ALA A 36 -7.44 1.98 7.32
N ASP A 37 -6.95 1.26 6.30
CA ASP A 37 -7.66 0.11 5.73
C ASP A 37 -7.55 -1.14 6.62
N ASP A 38 -8.69 -1.75 6.92
CA ASP A 38 -8.85 -2.91 7.81
C ASP A 38 -9.54 -4.09 7.10
N GLY A 39 -9.56 -4.13 5.76
CA GLY A 39 -10.25 -5.17 5.00
C GLY A 39 -9.44 -6.45 4.71
N GLY A 40 -10.11 -7.61 4.77
CA GLY A 40 -9.64 -8.87 4.20
C GLY A 40 -8.36 -9.44 4.84
N SER A 41 -7.48 -10.05 4.04
CA SER A 41 -6.21 -10.62 4.57
C SER A 41 -5.21 -9.58 5.06
N THR A 42 -5.36 -8.30 4.71
CA THR A 42 -4.57 -7.21 5.27
C THR A 42 -4.82 -7.07 6.77
N LYS A 43 -6.07 -7.27 7.19
CA LYS A 43 -6.48 -7.25 8.59
C LYS A 43 -5.80 -8.36 9.39
N VAL A 44 -5.83 -9.59 8.89
CA VAL A 44 -5.20 -10.75 9.54
C VAL A 44 -3.71 -10.46 9.79
N LEU A 45 -3.02 -9.88 8.80
CA LEU A 45 -1.60 -9.51 8.97
C LEU A 45 -1.39 -8.41 10.02
N ARG A 46 -2.29 -7.42 10.08
CA ARG A 46 -2.26 -6.35 11.08
C ARG A 46 -2.47 -6.91 12.49
N GLU A 47 -3.43 -7.81 12.67
CA GLU A 47 -3.74 -8.44 13.96
C GLU A 47 -2.64 -9.42 14.43
N ASP A 48 -2.17 -10.30 13.54
CA ASP A 48 -1.20 -11.35 13.90
C ASP A 48 0.22 -10.81 14.09
N PHE A 49 0.62 -9.80 13.31
CA PHE A 49 2.01 -9.34 13.27
C PHE A 49 2.22 -7.94 13.84
N GLY A 50 1.15 -7.19 14.13
CA GLY A 50 1.21 -5.82 14.66
C GLY A 50 1.81 -4.83 13.66
N VAL A 51 1.62 -5.05 12.36
CA VAL A 51 2.12 -4.17 11.29
C VAL A 51 1.03 -3.23 10.79
N LEU A 52 1.41 -2.06 10.28
CA LEU A 52 0.50 -1.19 9.53
C LEU A 52 -0.02 -1.90 8.27
N PRO A 53 -1.21 -1.55 7.74
CA PRO A 53 -1.83 -2.30 6.66
C PRO A 53 -1.00 -2.26 5.36
N PRO A 54 -0.34 -3.38 4.96
CA PRO A 54 0.49 -3.39 3.74
C PRO A 54 -0.35 -3.25 2.46
N GLY A 55 -1.62 -3.67 2.52
CA GLY A 55 -2.56 -3.61 1.39
C GLY A 55 -2.84 -2.20 0.89
N SER A 56 -2.67 -1.19 1.75
CA SER A 56 -2.85 0.22 1.37
C SER A 56 -1.76 0.69 0.41
N VAL A 57 -0.49 0.47 0.75
CA VAL A 57 0.67 0.97 -0.01
C VAL A 57 1.03 0.11 -1.22
N ARG A 58 0.73 -1.20 -1.17
CA ARG A 58 1.10 -2.15 -2.22
C ARG A 58 0.61 -1.73 -3.62
N PRO A 59 -0.66 -1.32 -3.85
CA PRO A 59 -1.09 -0.86 -5.16
C PRO A 59 -0.26 0.33 -5.69
N ALA A 60 0.08 1.29 -4.84
CA ALA A 60 0.91 2.43 -5.26
C ALA A 60 2.33 2.00 -5.63
N LEU A 61 2.92 1.08 -4.86
CA LEU A 61 4.22 0.49 -5.16
C LEU A 61 4.23 -0.23 -6.53
N VAL A 62 3.21 -1.06 -6.78
CA VAL A 62 3.07 -1.78 -8.05
C VAL A 62 2.82 -0.80 -9.21
N ALA A 63 1.95 0.18 -9.05
CA ALA A 63 1.67 1.18 -10.10
C ALA A 63 2.92 1.96 -10.52
N LEU A 64 3.82 2.22 -9.56
CA LEU A 64 5.07 2.93 -9.82
C LEU A 64 6.24 2.02 -10.25
N SER A 65 6.07 0.69 -10.24
CA SER A 65 7.12 -0.32 -10.49
C SER A 65 7.66 -0.34 -11.91
N HIS A 66 8.99 -0.28 -12.09
CA HIS A 66 9.69 -0.60 -13.35
C HIS A 66 10.42 -1.95 -13.29
N ALA A 67 10.11 -2.78 -12.29
CA ALA A 67 10.61 -4.13 -12.28
C ALA A 67 10.06 -4.95 -13.47
N GLU A 68 10.67 -6.11 -13.69
CA GLU A 68 10.17 -7.07 -14.66
C GLU A 68 8.71 -7.43 -14.36
N LYS A 69 7.93 -7.63 -15.43
CA LYS A 69 6.50 -7.93 -15.34
C LYS A 69 6.22 -9.06 -14.35
N THR A 70 7.02 -10.13 -14.40
CA THR A 70 6.92 -11.28 -13.50
C THR A 70 6.99 -10.88 -12.02
N LEU A 71 7.88 -9.95 -11.65
CA LEU A 71 8.01 -9.49 -10.26
C LEU A 71 6.81 -8.63 -9.84
N ALA A 72 6.33 -7.75 -10.73
CA ALA A 72 5.12 -6.98 -10.47
C ALA A 72 3.88 -7.89 -10.33
N ASP A 73 3.79 -8.93 -11.15
CA ASP A 73 2.73 -9.94 -11.09
C ASP A 73 2.81 -10.74 -9.78
N LEU A 74 4.01 -11.10 -9.31
CA LEU A 74 4.21 -11.72 -7.98
C LEU A 74 3.74 -10.82 -6.84
N PHE A 75 4.00 -9.50 -6.90
CA PHE A 75 3.47 -8.56 -5.91
C PHE A 75 1.94 -8.43 -5.96
N ASN A 76 1.30 -8.77 -7.07
CA ASN A 76 -0.16 -8.83 -7.19
C ASN A 76 -0.75 -10.21 -6.89
N PHE A 77 0.08 -11.25 -6.83
CA PHE A 77 -0.37 -12.62 -6.64
C PHE A 77 -1.16 -12.77 -5.33
N ARG A 78 -2.33 -13.40 -5.43
CA ARG A 78 -3.20 -13.73 -4.31
C ARG A 78 -3.39 -15.24 -4.28
N PHE A 79 -3.09 -15.83 -3.13
CA PHE A 79 -3.33 -17.24 -2.88
C PHE A 79 -4.84 -17.50 -2.80
N ASP A 80 -5.28 -18.61 -3.36
CA ASP A 80 -6.69 -19.00 -3.50
C ASP A 80 -7.03 -20.30 -2.77
N ASN A 81 -6.06 -20.91 -2.09
CA ASN A 81 -6.22 -22.15 -1.35
C ASN A 81 -5.20 -22.29 -0.19
N GLY A 82 -5.39 -23.33 0.63
CA GLY A 82 -4.49 -23.70 1.72
C GLY A 82 -4.43 -22.68 2.88
N GLY A 83 -3.40 -22.80 3.71
CA GLY A 83 -3.22 -21.93 4.89
C GLY A 83 -2.92 -20.46 4.57
N LEU A 84 -2.61 -20.15 3.31
CA LEU A 84 -2.40 -18.78 2.83
C LEU A 84 -3.61 -18.23 2.08
N ASN A 85 -4.73 -18.96 2.01
CA ASN A 85 -5.89 -18.57 1.23
C ASN A 85 -6.30 -17.11 1.53
N GLY A 86 -6.45 -16.32 0.49
CA GLY A 86 -6.81 -14.91 0.57
C GLY A 86 -5.63 -13.97 0.85
N HIS A 87 -4.46 -14.43 1.31
CA HIS A 87 -3.28 -13.59 1.43
C HIS A 87 -2.74 -13.16 0.07
N ASN A 88 -2.20 -11.94 0.01
CA ASN A 88 -1.49 -11.44 -1.16
C ASN A 88 0.02 -11.51 -0.89
N MET A 89 0.79 -12.03 -1.85
CA MET A 89 2.23 -12.23 -1.70
C MET A 89 3.00 -10.92 -1.47
N GLY A 90 2.62 -9.84 -2.14
CA GLY A 90 3.18 -8.51 -1.90
C GLY A 90 2.92 -8.00 -0.48
N ASN A 91 1.72 -8.25 0.06
CA ASN A 91 1.40 -7.91 1.45
C ASN A 91 2.26 -8.70 2.45
N LEU A 92 2.46 -10.00 2.20
CA LEU A 92 3.32 -10.86 3.01
C LEU A 92 4.77 -10.37 2.98
N LEU A 93 5.30 -10.01 1.81
CA LEU A 93 6.66 -9.50 1.68
C LEU A 93 6.85 -8.15 2.42
N ILE A 94 5.92 -7.21 2.26
CA ILE A 94 5.98 -5.91 2.96
C ILE A 94 5.91 -6.13 4.47
N THR A 95 5.06 -7.05 4.93
CA THR A 95 4.96 -7.44 6.35
C THR A 95 6.28 -8.01 6.86
N ALA A 96 6.88 -8.94 6.11
CA ALA A 96 8.16 -9.54 6.46
C ALA A 96 9.28 -8.50 6.53
N LEU A 97 9.36 -7.59 5.56
CA LEU A 97 10.31 -6.47 5.57
C LEU A 97 10.11 -5.57 6.79
N ALA A 98 8.86 -5.23 7.13
CA ALA A 98 8.56 -4.40 8.30
C ALA A 98 9.00 -5.06 9.61
N LYS A 99 8.77 -6.38 9.74
CA LYS A 99 9.21 -7.15 10.91
C LYS A 99 10.72 -7.29 10.98
N GLN A 100 11.37 -7.57 9.86
CA GLN A 100 12.82 -7.71 9.80
C GLN A 100 13.55 -6.40 10.11
N LEU A 101 13.06 -5.28 9.58
CA LEU A 101 13.69 -3.96 9.70
C LEU A 101 13.25 -3.19 10.95
N GLY A 102 12.22 -3.67 11.66
CA GLY A 102 11.61 -2.98 12.78
C GLY A 102 10.97 -1.64 12.42
N SER A 103 10.70 -1.38 11.14
CA SER A 103 10.14 -0.12 10.64
C SER A 103 9.34 -0.33 9.37
N PHE A 104 8.08 0.11 9.38
CA PHE A 104 7.22 0.07 8.20
C PHE A 104 7.67 1.06 7.12
N GLU A 105 8.22 2.21 7.52
CA GLU A 105 8.78 3.18 6.58
C GLU A 105 9.96 2.57 5.80
N LYS A 106 10.91 1.94 6.51
CA LYS A 106 12.03 1.23 5.86
C LYS A 106 11.54 0.08 4.98
N ALA A 107 10.47 -0.60 5.36
CA ALA A 107 9.88 -1.64 4.53
C ALA A 107 9.34 -1.11 3.20
N ILE A 108 8.71 0.08 3.20
CA ILE A 108 8.28 0.75 1.97
C ILE A 108 9.50 1.13 1.13
N GLU A 109 10.56 1.66 1.74
CA GLU A 109 11.81 2.00 1.04
C GLU A 109 12.46 0.77 0.37
N GLU A 110 12.56 -0.35 1.08
CA GLU A 110 13.11 -1.59 0.52
C GLU A 110 12.21 -2.18 -0.57
N ALA A 111 10.89 -2.21 -0.36
CA ALA A 111 9.95 -2.64 -1.40
C ALA A 111 10.03 -1.74 -2.65
N SER A 112 10.24 -0.43 -2.46
CA SER A 112 10.44 0.54 -3.55
C SER A 112 11.69 0.23 -4.37
N LYS A 113 12.79 -0.19 -3.72
CA LYS A 113 14.03 -0.62 -4.39
C LYS A 113 13.82 -1.93 -5.15
N ILE A 114 13.19 -2.94 -4.53
CA ILE A 114 12.89 -4.24 -5.14
C ILE A 114 12.07 -4.07 -6.42
N LEU A 115 11.04 -3.21 -6.37
CA LEU A 115 10.17 -2.92 -7.51
C LEU A 115 10.71 -1.86 -8.47
N ARG A 116 11.89 -1.28 -8.19
CA ARG A 116 12.51 -0.21 -8.99
C ARG A 116 11.50 0.90 -9.32
N ILE A 117 10.78 1.39 -8.31
CA ILE A 117 9.70 2.35 -8.55
C ILE A 117 10.24 3.68 -9.08
N GLN A 118 9.50 4.34 -9.97
CA GLN A 118 9.76 5.73 -10.35
C GLN A 118 8.77 6.65 -9.63
N GLY A 119 9.21 7.22 -8.52
CA GLY A 119 8.41 8.10 -7.67
C GLY A 119 8.62 7.76 -6.20
N ARG A 120 7.73 8.25 -5.34
CA ARG A 120 7.74 7.95 -3.89
C ARG A 120 6.37 7.47 -3.43
N VAL A 121 6.35 6.49 -2.55
CA VAL A 121 5.13 6.06 -1.83
C VAL A 121 5.32 6.43 -0.37
N ILE A 122 4.37 7.18 0.18
CA ILE A 122 4.44 7.78 1.50
C ILE A 122 3.18 7.36 2.26
N PRO A 123 3.29 6.67 3.41
CA PRO A 123 2.13 6.39 4.24
C PRO A 123 1.63 7.70 4.87
N SER A 124 0.31 7.91 4.86
CA SER A 124 -0.33 9.09 5.48
C SER A 124 -0.08 9.20 7.00
N THR A 125 0.22 8.07 7.65
CA THR A 125 0.61 8.00 9.05
C THR A 125 1.45 6.74 9.29
N LEU A 126 2.37 6.80 10.25
CA LEU A 126 3.10 5.64 10.77
C LEU A 126 2.48 5.08 12.07
N ARG A 127 1.36 5.65 12.50
CA ARG A 127 0.61 5.18 13.67
C ARG A 127 -0.47 4.22 13.25
N ASP A 128 -0.76 3.28 14.13
CA ASP A 128 -1.90 2.41 14.00
C ASP A 128 -3.20 3.22 14.18
N VAL A 129 -3.98 3.36 13.11
CA VAL A 129 -5.21 4.17 13.09
C VAL A 129 -6.39 3.37 12.57
N ARG A 130 -7.61 3.78 12.92
CA ARG A 130 -8.86 3.18 12.42
C ARG A 130 -9.78 4.27 11.92
N LEU A 131 -10.48 3.99 10.82
CA LEU A 131 -11.46 4.91 10.28
C LEU A 131 -12.75 4.90 11.11
N CYS A 132 -13.32 6.08 11.34
CA CYS A 132 -14.62 6.27 11.96
C CYS A 132 -15.46 7.23 11.12
N ALA A 133 -16.75 6.92 10.96
CA ALA A 133 -17.74 7.78 10.35
C ALA A 133 -18.77 8.20 11.40
N GLN A 134 -19.06 9.50 11.44
CA GLN A 134 -20.22 10.02 12.16
C GLN A 134 -21.42 10.06 11.20
N LEU A 135 -22.47 9.33 11.56
CA LEU A 135 -23.72 9.27 10.79
C LEU A 135 -24.56 10.53 11.06
N SER A 136 -25.51 10.81 10.16
CA SER A 136 -26.42 11.97 10.28
C SER A 136 -27.18 12.03 11.60
N GLY A 137 -27.47 10.87 12.22
CA GLY A 137 -28.09 10.77 13.55
C GLY A 137 -27.13 10.94 14.73
N GLY A 138 -25.87 11.34 14.52
CA GLY A 138 -24.86 11.53 15.56
C GLY A 138 -24.16 10.25 16.05
N GLN A 139 -24.66 9.08 15.65
CA GLN A 139 -24.02 7.79 15.94
C GLN A 139 -22.66 7.67 15.24
N ARG A 140 -21.71 6.99 15.87
CA ARG A 140 -20.39 6.69 15.28
C ARG A 140 -20.33 5.24 14.83
N ALA A 141 -19.97 5.04 13.56
CA ALA A 141 -19.63 3.74 13.00
C ALA A 141 -18.10 3.65 12.87
N TRP A 142 -17.52 2.58 13.37
CA TRP A 142 -16.10 2.29 13.21
C TRP A 142 -15.93 1.27 12.09
N GLN A 143 -14.84 1.38 11.35
CA GLN A 143 -14.40 0.26 10.53
C GLN A 143 -14.15 -0.91 11.48
N THR A 144 -15.05 -1.89 11.45
CA THR A 144 -14.97 -3.05 12.33
C THR A 144 -13.74 -3.87 11.97
N PRO A 145 -13.13 -4.57 12.94
CA PRO A 145 -12.23 -5.66 12.61
C PRO A 145 -13.02 -6.66 11.76
#